data_AF-A0A1S4EQ01-F1
#
_entry.id   AF-A0A1S4EQ01-F1
#
_cell.length_a   1.000
_cell.length_b   1.000
_cell.length_c   1.000
_cell.angle_alpha   90.00
_cell.angle_beta   90.00
_cell.angle_gamma   90.00
#
_symmetry.space_group_name_H-M   'P 1'
#
loop_
_entity.id
_entity.type
_entity.pdbx_description
1 polymer ?
#
loop_
_entity_poly.entity_id
_entity_poly.type
_entity_poly.pdbx_seq_one_letter_code
_entity_poly.pdbx_strand_id
1 'polypeptide(L)'
;EKYILLVNPKLSYCFSLCYHHMSEILDKIGWASAVAQGLQKPITSALKMQNSEHILYLLTDRTGGLKKHGLVIGLLKMGWKNLYLFDKAGKCVQKNTLCVLDFYVHESMQRQGCGNILFEHMLQDMNVKAHQLAIDKPSQKFLCFLNKHYGLNQIVPQNFFESM
;
A
#
# COMPACT_ATOMS: atom_id res chain seq x y z
N GLU A 1 15.62 14.64 -3.76
CA GLU A 1 14.89 14.80 -2.47
C GLU A 1 13.57 14.05 -2.57
N LYS A 2 13.24 13.19 -1.59
CA LYS A 2 12.03 12.36 -1.61
C LYS A 2 10.95 12.97 -0.72
N TYR A 3 9.70 12.98 -1.18
CA TYR A 3 8.55 13.44 -0.41
C TYR A 3 7.33 12.54 -0.66
N ILE A 4 6.36 12.58 0.25
CA ILE A 4 5.16 11.76 0.19
C ILE A 4 3.97 12.63 -0.17
N LEU A 5 3.18 12.18 -1.15
CA LEU A 5 1.90 12.75 -1.52
C LEU A 5 0.79 11.88 -0.95
N LEU A 6 -0.07 12.47 -0.12
CA LEU A 6 -1.31 11.85 0.35
C LEU A 6 -2.41 12.08 -0.68
N VAL A 7 -2.93 11.00 -1.23
CA VAL A 7 -4.03 11.05 -2.19
C VAL A 7 -5.29 10.56 -1.49
N ASN A 8 -6.24 11.47 -1.25
CA ASN A 8 -7.59 11.15 -0.80
C ASN A 8 -8.57 11.30 -1.99
N PRO A 9 -9.23 10.22 -2.42
CA PRO A 9 -10.12 10.23 -3.59
C PRO A 9 -11.35 11.14 -3.44
N LYS A 10 -11.66 11.62 -2.22
CA LYS A 10 -12.83 12.47 -1.95
C LYS A 10 -12.60 13.98 -1.99
N LEU A 11 -11.37 14.43 -2.25
CA LEU A 11 -11.09 15.85 -2.53
C LEU A 11 -11.52 16.19 -3.96
N SER A 12 -12.83 16.21 -4.19
CA SER A 12 -13.44 16.89 -5.33
C SER A 12 -13.39 18.40 -5.11
N TYR A 13 -13.33 19.13 -6.23
CA TYR A 13 -13.41 20.60 -6.36
C TYR A 13 -12.10 21.40 -6.39
N CYS A 14 -11.12 21.00 -7.22
CA CYS A 14 -10.41 22.00 -8.06
C CYS A 14 -9.53 21.34 -9.14
N PHE A 15 -9.72 21.76 -10.40
CA PHE A 15 -8.90 21.48 -11.60
C PHE A 15 -9.00 20.08 -12.25
N SER A 16 -9.90 19.94 -13.25
CA SER A 16 -10.05 18.77 -14.14
C SER A 16 -8.72 18.24 -14.73
N LEU A 17 -7.78 19.14 -15.08
CA LEU A 17 -6.47 18.75 -15.62
C LEU A 17 -5.56 18.05 -14.60
N CYS A 18 -5.62 18.45 -13.33
CA CYS A 18 -4.84 17.82 -12.26
C CYS A 18 -5.33 16.38 -12.00
N TYR A 19 -6.65 16.18 -12.07
CA TYR A 19 -7.28 14.88 -11.91
C TYR A 19 -6.86 13.88 -13.01
N HIS A 20 -6.78 14.33 -14.27
CA HIS A 20 -6.36 13.46 -15.38
C HIS A 20 -4.92 12.97 -15.20
N HIS A 21 -3.98 13.89 -14.91
CA HIS A 21 -2.58 13.50 -14.68
C HIS A 21 -2.43 12.58 -13.47
N MET A 22 -3.15 12.85 -12.38
CA MET A 22 -3.15 11.96 -11.21
C MET A 22 -3.69 10.58 -11.58
N SER A 23 -4.78 10.51 -12.35
CA SER A 23 -5.37 9.23 -12.78
C SER A 23 -4.37 8.41 -13.59
N GLU A 24 -3.66 9.02 -14.55
CA GLU A 24 -2.61 8.35 -15.30
C GLU A 24 -1.47 7.83 -14.42
N ILE A 25 -1.04 8.63 -13.43
CA ILE A 25 0.01 8.23 -12.48
C ILE A 25 -0.45 7.01 -11.69
N LEU A 26 -1.67 7.04 -11.15
CA LEU A 26 -2.26 5.95 -10.38
C LEU A 26 -2.39 4.67 -11.19
N ASP A 27 -2.84 4.77 -12.44
CA ASP A 27 -3.00 3.62 -13.32
C ASP A 27 -1.64 3.02 -13.70
N LYS A 28 -0.64 3.86 -14.02
CA LYS A 28 0.72 3.39 -14.34
C LYS A 28 1.40 2.71 -13.15
N ILE A 29 1.39 3.33 -11.98
CA ILE A 29 2.05 2.75 -10.80
C ILE A 29 1.27 1.54 -10.25
N GLY A 30 -0.06 1.55 -10.34
CA GLY A 30 -0.91 0.41 -10.01
C GLY A 30 -0.64 -0.79 -10.91
N TRP A 31 -0.41 -0.56 -12.21
CA TRP A 31 0.01 -1.60 -13.15
C TRP A 31 1.40 -2.14 -12.83
N ALA A 32 2.37 -1.26 -12.54
CA ALA A 32 3.71 -1.68 -12.14
C ALA A 32 3.69 -2.56 -10.88
N SER A 33 2.89 -2.18 -9.88
CA SER A 33 2.65 -3.00 -8.69
C SER A 33 2.06 -4.38 -9.03
N ALA A 34 1.09 -4.43 -9.95
CA ALA A 34 0.47 -5.68 -10.39
C ALA A 34 1.49 -6.64 -11.02
N VAL A 35 2.33 -6.12 -11.93
CA VAL A 35 3.40 -6.88 -12.59
C VAL A 35 4.39 -7.43 -11.57
N ALA A 36 4.83 -6.59 -10.62
CA ALA A 36 5.78 -7.00 -9.58
C ALA A 36 5.23 -8.08 -8.63
N GLN A 37 3.91 -8.18 -8.52
CA GLN A 37 3.20 -9.19 -7.72
C GLN A 37 2.73 -10.41 -8.54
N GLY A 38 2.94 -10.42 -9.86
CA GLY A 38 2.47 -11.50 -10.74
C GLY A 38 0.95 -11.51 -10.95
N LEU A 39 0.27 -10.38 -10.76
CA LEU A 39 -1.18 -10.26 -10.93
C LEU A 39 -1.54 -9.94 -12.38
N GLN A 40 -2.61 -10.56 -12.89
CA GLN A 40 -3.11 -10.28 -14.25
C GLN A 40 -3.75 -8.88 -14.40
N LYS A 41 -4.29 -8.34 -13.30
CA LYS A 41 -4.96 -7.03 -13.27
C LYS A 41 -4.53 -6.25 -12.03
N PRO A 42 -4.39 -4.92 -12.12
CA PRO A 42 -3.97 -4.11 -11.00
C PRO A 42 -5.05 -4.06 -9.93
N ILE A 43 -4.65 -4.14 -8.66
CA ILE A 43 -5.55 -3.97 -7.50
C ILE A 43 -5.68 -2.50 -7.08
N THR A 44 -4.89 -1.62 -7.69
CA THR A 44 -4.88 -0.16 -7.46
C THR A 44 -4.99 0.52 -8.82
N SER A 45 -5.95 1.43 -8.97
CA SER A 45 -6.17 2.25 -10.17
C SER A 45 -6.95 3.50 -9.78
N ALA A 46 -6.98 4.51 -10.63
CA ALA A 46 -7.74 5.74 -10.38
C ALA A 46 -9.22 5.44 -10.11
N LEU A 47 -9.84 4.63 -10.97
CA LEU A 47 -11.25 4.22 -10.83
C LEU A 47 -11.52 3.44 -9.53
N LYS A 48 -10.60 2.56 -9.11
CA LYS A 48 -10.74 1.81 -7.86
C LYS A 48 -10.59 2.69 -6.63
N MET A 49 -9.71 3.69 -6.69
CA MET A 49 -9.55 4.67 -5.62
C MET A 49 -10.79 5.55 -5.49
N GLN A 50 -11.32 6.06 -6.61
CA GLN A 50 -12.53 6.90 -6.64
C GLN A 50 -13.74 6.21 -5.99
N ASN A 51 -13.88 4.90 -6.19
CA ASN A 51 -15.00 4.10 -5.67
C ASN A 51 -14.70 3.48 -4.30
N SER A 52 -13.78 4.03 -3.51
CA SER A 52 -13.38 3.47 -2.21
C SER A 52 -13.03 4.54 -1.18
N GLU A 53 -13.06 4.15 0.09
CA GLU A 53 -12.51 4.93 1.21
C GLU A 53 -11.03 4.62 1.45
N HIS A 54 -10.33 4.08 0.45
CA HIS A 54 -8.92 3.73 0.60
C HIS A 54 -8.07 5.00 0.65
N ILE A 55 -6.98 4.92 1.42
CA ILE A 55 -5.98 5.98 1.55
C ILE A 55 -4.75 5.54 0.76
N LEU A 56 -4.18 6.44 -0.03
CA LEU A 56 -3.00 6.14 -0.82
C LEU A 56 -1.88 7.13 -0.54
N TYR A 57 -0.72 6.58 -0.19
CA TYR A 57 0.53 7.30 -0.02
C TYR A 57 1.40 7.07 -1.26
N LEU A 58 1.83 8.13 -1.93
CA LEU A 58 2.73 8.07 -3.09
C LEU A 58 4.10 8.64 -2.73
N LEU A 59 5.17 7.87 -2.91
CA LEU A 59 6.54 8.35 -2.74
C LEU A 59 7.03 8.96 -4.05
N THR A 60 7.45 10.22 -4.01
CA THR A 60 7.96 10.94 -5.18
C THR A 60 9.42 11.36 -4.98
N ASP A 61 10.25 11.15 -5.99
CA ASP A 61 11.62 11.65 -6.04
C ASP A 61 11.73 12.89 -6.94
N ARG A 62 12.06 14.05 -6.35
CA ARG A 62 12.23 15.34 -7.06
C ARG A 62 13.43 15.35 -8.01
N THR A 63 14.43 14.52 -7.75
CA THR A 63 15.64 14.45 -8.59
C THR A 63 15.48 13.46 -9.74
N GLY A 64 14.40 12.68 -9.76
CA GLY A 64 14.11 11.71 -10.81
C GLY A 64 13.40 12.32 -12.02
N GLY A 65 13.81 11.88 -13.22
CA GLY A 65 13.15 12.19 -14.50
C GLY A 65 13.87 13.25 -15.35
N LEU A 66 13.63 13.19 -16.67
CA LEU A 66 14.30 14.02 -17.69
C LEU A 66 14.06 15.54 -17.53
N LYS A 67 13.08 15.97 -16.73
CA LYS A 67 12.61 17.36 -16.66
C LYS A 67 12.41 17.95 -15.23
N LYS A 68 12.96 17.33 -14.17
CA LYS A 68 12.82 17.81 -12.77
C LYS A 68 11.36 17.93 -12.25
N HIS A 69 10.39 17.25 -12.86
CA HIS A 69 8.97 17.33 -12.47
C HIS A 69 8.55 16.37 -11.34
N GLY A 70 9.50 15.67 -10.73
CA GLY A 70 9.22 14.64 -9.73
C GLY A 70 8.77 13.33 -10.38
N LEU A 71 9.33 12.21 -9.92
CA LEU A 71 8.99 10.87 -10.38
C LEU A 71 8.36 10.09 -9.24
N VAL A 72 7.15 9.55 -9.45
CA VAL A 72 6.53 8.64 -8.48
C VAL A 72 7.25 7.29 -8.52
N ILE A 73 7.81 6.89 -7.39
CA ILE A 73 8.69 5.71 -7.24
C ILE A 73 8.14 4.67 -6.25
N GLY A 74 7.00 4.93 -5.62
CA GLY A 74 6.36 3.95 -4.74
C GLY A 74 4.92 4.33 -4.37
N LEU A 75 4.15 3.33 -3.99
CA LEU A 75 2.79 3.45 -3.50
C LEU A 75 2.58 2.58 -2.25
N LEU A 76 1.74 3.04 -1.34
CA LEU A 76 1.23 2.28 -0.20
C LEU A 76 -0.25 2.59 -0.06
N LYS A 77 -1.10 1.57 -0.24
CA LYS A 77 -2.56 1.68 -0.18
C LYS A 77 -3.06 1.05 1.11
N MET A 78 -3.86 1.82 1.85
CA MET A 78 -4.47 1.43 3.11
C MET A 78 -6.00 1.41 2.98
N GLY A 79 -6.68 0.62 3.81
CA GLY A 79 -8.13 0.68 3.91
C GLY A 79 -8.70 -0.15 5.03
N TRP A 80 -9.85 0.27 5.56
CA TRP A 80 -10.59 -0.45 6.58
C TRP A 80 -11.34 -1.64 5.98
N LYS A 81 -11.26 -2.80 6.63
CA LYS A 81 -11.98 -4.02 6.22
C LYS A 81 -12.62 -4.67 7.44
N ASN A 82 -13.86 -5.11 7.27
CA ASN A 82 -14.50 -6.03 8.20
C ASN A 82 -13.98 -7.44 7.90
N LEU A 83 -13.08 -7.94 8.75
CA LEU A 83 -12.46 -9.26 8.61
C LEU A 83 -12.97 -10.22 9.68
N TYR A 84 -13.06 -11.49 9.33
CA TYR A 84 -13.15 -12.60 10.28
C TYR A 84 -11.74 -13.09 10.56
N LEU A 85 -11.23 -12.80 11.75
CA LEU A 85 -9.86 -13.11 12.15
C LEU A 85 -9.84 -14.26 13.14
N PHE A 86 -8.95 -15.21 12.93
CA PHE A 86 -8.71 -16.34 13.81
C PHE A 86 -7.48 -16.07 14.67
N ASP A 87 -7.61 -16.34 15.96
CA ASP A 87 -6.47 -16.37 16.88
C ASP A 87 -5.72 -17.71 16.83
N LYS A 88 -4.66 -17.84 17.63
CA LYS A 88 -3.84 -19.06 17.73
C LYS A 88 -4.61 -20.26 18.29
N ALA A 89 -5.73 -20.04 18.97
CA ALA A 89 -6.62 -21.08 19.48
C ALA A 89 -7.75 -21.44 18.48
N GLY A 90 -7.77 -20.82 17.30
CA GLY A 90 -8.79 -21.05 16.27
C GLY A 90 -10.11 -20.30 16.55
N LYS A 91 -10.15 -19.42 17.56
CA LYS A 91 -11.34 -18.60 17.82
C LYS A 91 -11.46 -17.53 16.74
N CYS A 92 -12.61 -17.51 16.07
CA CYS A 92 -12.95 -16.49 15.09
C CYS A 92 -13.57 -15.26 15.76
N VAL A 93 -13.09 -14.08 15.38
CA VAL A 93 -13.66 -12.78 15.78
C VAL A 93 -13.87 -11.91 14.56
N GLN A 94 -15.05 -11.30 14.45
CA GLN A 94 -15.30 -10.27 13.45
C GLN A 94 -14.73 -8.94 13.96
N LYS A 95 -13.89 -8.29 13.14
CA LYS A 95 -13.23 -7.04 13.51
C LYS A 95 -13.08 -6.11 12.31
N ASN A 96 -13.46 -4.84 12.48
CA ASN A 96 -13.07 -3.79 11.55
C ASN A 96 -11.60 -3.42 11.81
N THR A 97 -10.74 -3.70 10.85
CA THR A 97 -9.28 -3.55 10.98
C THR A 97 -8.72 -2.73 9.83
N LEU A 98 -7.72 -1.90 10.13
CA LEU A 98 -6.95 -1.19 9.10
C LEU A 98 -5.99 -2.16 8.40
N CYS A 99 -6.09 -2.23 7.08
CA CYS A 99 -5.32 -3.17 6.26
C CYS A 99 -4.33 -2.46 5.35
N VAL A 100 -3.15 -3.06 5.18
CA VAL A 100 -2.28 -2.81 4.03
C VAL A 100 -2.85 -3.60 2.85
N LEU A 101 -3.24 -2.90 1.78
CA LEU A 101 -3.97 -3.47 0.64
C LEU A 101 -3.13 -3.50 -0.65
N ASP A 102 -2.09 -2.69 -0.73
CA ASP A 102 -1.10 -2.72 -1.83
C ASP A 102 0.16 -2.00 -1.36
N PHE A 103 1.34 -2.53 -1.67
CA PHE A 103 2.60 -1.90 -1.29
C PHE A 103 3.68 -2.20 -2.33
N TYR A 104 4.16 -1.15 -2.97
CA TYR A 104 5.12 -1.27 -4.05
C TYR A 104 6.12 -0.11 -4.06
N VAL A 105 7.36 -0.44 -4.40
CA VAL A 105 8.44 0.49 -4.69
C VAL A 105 9.07 0.04 -5.99
N HIS A 106 9.28 0.98 -6.91
CA HIS A 106 9.90 0.71 -8.20
C HIS A 106 11.20 -0.06 -8.03
N GLU A 107 11.45 -1.03 -8.91
CA GLU A 107 12.53 -2.02 -8.80
C GLU A 107 13.89 -1.36 -8.63
N SER A 108 14.16 -0.30 -9.41
CA SER A 108 15.41 0.46 -9.32
C SER A 108 15.63 1.17 -7.98
N MET A 109 14.59 1.32 -7.17
CA MET A 109 14.58 2.02 -5.87
C MET A 109 14.39 1.07 -4.69
N GLN A 110 14.25 -0.23 -4.93
CA GLN A 110 14.14 -1.23 -3.86
C GLN A 110 15.45 -1.32 -3.06
N ARG A 111 15.32 -1.66 -1.77
CA ARG A 111 16.46 -1.79 -0.81
C ARG A 111 17.25 -0.51 -0.52
N GLN A 112 16.80 0.64 -0.99
CA GLN A 112 17.38 1.97 -0.69
C GLN A 112 16.62 2.74 0.41
N GLY A 113 15.89 2.03 1.29
CA GLY A 113 15.12 2.65 2.39
C GLY A 113 13.78 3.29 1.99
N CYS A 114 13.45 3.37 0.68
CA CYS A 114 12.19 3.96 0.19
C CYS A 114 10.93 3.34 0.82
N GLY A 115 10.89 2.01 0.93
CA GLY A 115 9.76 1.32 1.56
C GLY A 115 9.61 1.70 3.04
N ASN A 116 10.71 1.87 3.76
CA ASN A 116 10.69 2.27 5.17
C ASN A 116 10.19 3.70 5.32
N ILE A 117 10.66 4.63 4.48
CA ILE A 117 10.20 6.02 4.46
C ILE A 117 8.68 6.08 4.29
N LEU A 118 8.15 5.33 3.32
CA LEU A 118 6.73 5.32 3.01
C LEU A 118 5.89 4.69 4.14
N PHE A 119 6.37 3.58 4.71
CA PHE A 119 5.67 2.85 5.75
C PHE A 119 5.69 3.60 7.10
N GLU A 120 6.83 4.15 7.52
CA GLU A 120 6.94 4.95 8.75
C GLU A 120 6.03 6.18 8.70
N HIS A 121 6.00 6.89 7.57
CA HIS A 121 5.12 8.03 7.43
C HIS A 121 3.65 7.63 7.54
N MET A 122 3.24 6.51 6.93
CA MET A 122 1.88 5.99 7.06
C MET A 122 1.55 5.63 8.52
N LEU A 123 2.47 4.99 9.25
CA LEU A 123 2.26 4.66 10.67
C LEU A 123 2.05 5.91 11.53
N GLN A 124 2.84 6.96 11.28
CA GLN A 124 2.74 8.24 11.98
C GLN A 124 1.44 8.97 11.66
N ASP A 125 1.12 9.11 10.36
CA ASP A 125 -0.09 9.79 9.88
C ASP A 125 -1.38 9.11 10.37
N MET A 126 -1.42 7.78 10.32
CA MET A 126 -2.57 6.99 10.78
C MET A 126 -2.59 6.77 12.30
N ASN A 127 -1.54 7.15 13.02
CA ASN A 127 -1.36 6.92 14.46
C ASN A 127 -1.57 5.45 14.87
N VAL A 128 -0.88 4.54 14.19
CA VAL A 128 -0.96 3.07 14.41
C VAL A 128 0.43 2.45 14.48
N LYS A 129 0.52 1.29 15.13
CA LYS A 129 1.73 0.45 15.16
C LYS A 129 1.62 -0.66 14.11
N ALA A 130 2.75 -1.07 13.55
CA ALA A 130 2.80 -2.10 12.50
C ALA A 130 2.09 -3.41 12.90
N HIS A 131 2.20 -3.86 14.16
CA HIS A 131 1.55 -5.07 14.66
C HIS A 131 0.02 -4.98 14.79
N GLN A 132 -0.56 -3.79 14.61
CA GLN A 132 -2.02 -3.58 14.65
C GLN A 132 -2.66 -3.68 13.26
N LEU A 133 -1.83 -3.72 12.20
CA LEU A 133 -2.29 -3.78 10.81
C LEU A 133 -2.58 -5.22 10.40
N ALA A 134 -3.67 -5.42 9.66
CA ALA A 134 -3.86 -6.64 8.88
C ALA A 134 -3.20 -6.47 7.51
N ILE A 135 -2.71 -7.55 6.92
CA ILE A 135 -2.04 -7.52 5.61
C ILE A 135 -2.70 -8.52 4.69
N ASP A 136 -3.25 -8.01 3.59
CA ASP A 136 -3.86 -8.86 2.56
C ASP A 136 -2.77 -9.45 1.66
N LYS A 137 -2.63 -10.79 1.69
CA LYS A 137 -1.71 -11.58 0.84
C LYS A 137 -0.29 -10.99 0.74
N PRO A 138 0.47 -10.92 1.86
CA PRO A 138 1.81 -10.34 1.84
C PRO A 138 2.76 -11.12 0.92
N SER A 139 3.54 -10.41 0.09
CA SER A 139 4.65 -11.01 -0.64
C SER A 139 5.79 -11.40 0.30
N GLN A 140 6.65 -12.34 -0.10
CA GLN A 140 7.83 -12.71 0.67
C GLN A 140 8.76 -11.52 0.93
N LYS A 141 8.88 -10.60 -0.05
CA LYS A 141 9.65 -9.35 0.12
C LYS A 141 9.08 -8.50 1.25
N PHE A 142 7.76 -8.42 1.36
CA PHE A 142 7.08 -7.64 2.38
C PHE A 142 7.17 -8.29 3.77
N LEU A 143 7.04 -9.61 3.86
CA LEU A 143 7.29 -10.34 5.12
C LEU A 143 8.71 -10.10 5.65
N CYS A 144 9.72 -10.20 4.77
CA CYS A 144 11.11 -9.90 5.16
C CYS A 144 11.30 -8.44 5.58
N PHE A 145 10.60 -7.50 4.95
CA PHE A 145 10.60 -6.09 5.33
C PHE A 145 10.02 -5.90 6.74
N LEU A 146 8.88 -6.51 7.04
CA LEU A 146 8.21 -6.40 8.33
C LEU A 146 9.03 -7.00 9.47
N ASN A 147 9.65 -8.16 9.24
CA ASN A 147 10.56 -8.77 10.21
C ASN A 147 11.76 -7.85 10.48
N LYS A 148 12.41 -7.35 9.42
CA LYS A 148 13.60 -6.50 9.55
C LYS A 148 13.32 -5.19 10.30
N HIS A 149 12.23 -4.50 9.98
CA HIS A 149 11.97 -3.15 10.47
C HIS A 149 11.11 -3.11 11.74
N TYR A 150 10.26 -4.12 11.95
CA TYR A 150 9.27 -4.13 13.04
C TYR A 150 9.30 -5.39 13.90
N GLY A 151 10.20 -6.34 13.63
CA GLY A 151 10.30 -7.61 14.37
C GLY A 151 9.09 -8.53 14.19
N LEU A 152 8.25 -8.31 13.18
CA LEU A 152 7.04 -9.09 12.94
C LEU A 152 7.38 -10.37 12.17
N ASN A 153 7.61 -11.46 12.91
CA ASN A 153 7.96 -12.77 12.37
C ASN A 153 6.94 -13.87 12.72
N GLN A 154 6.01 -13.61 13.64
CA GLN A 154 4.95 -14.55 13.99
C GLN A 154 3.71 -14.29 13.12
N ILE A 155 3.47 -15.14 12.13
CA ILE A 155 2.30 -15.07 11.25
C ILE A 155 1.27 -16.06 11.76
N VAL A 156 0.03 -15.61 11.93
CA VAL A 156 -1.13 -16.50 12.15
C VAL A 156 -1.86 -16.64 10.83
N PRO A 157 -1.78 -17.79 10.14
CA PRO A 157 -2.50 -18.00 8.89
C PRO A 157 -4.01 -17.79 9.09
N GLN A 158 -4.65 -17.08 8.15
CA GLN A 158 -6.08 -16.75 8.21
C GLN A 158 -6.93 -17.57 7.20
N ASN A 159 -6.29 -18.40 6.38
CA ASN A 159 -6.96 -19.30 5.44
C ASN A 159 -7.17 -20.66 6.10
N PHE A 160 -8.31 -20.89 6.75
CA PHE A 160 -8.65 -22.19 7.36
C PHE A 160 -9.40 -23.15 6.41
N PHE A 161 -9.34 -22.94 5.08
CA PHE A 161 -10.11 -23.72 4.10
C PHE A 161 -9.32 -24.76 3.29
N GLU A 162 -8.08 -25.11 3.65
CA GLU A 162 -7.29 -26.13 2.92
C GLU A 162 -7.21 -27.51 3.60
N SER A 163 -8.06 -27.82 4.58
CA SER A 163 -8.10 -29.16 5.19
C SER A 163 -9.51 -29.66 5.50
N MET A 164 -10.32 -29.79 4.44
CA MET A 164 -11.50 -30.66 4.40
C MET A 164 -11.50 -31.44 3.09
#